data_AF-A0A9R0ZWJ6-F1
#
_entry.id   AF-A0A9R0ZWJ6-F1
#
_cell.length_a   1.000
_cell.length_b   1.000
_cell.length_c   1.000
_cell.angle_alpha   90.00
_cell.angle_beta   90.00
_cell.angle_gamma   90.00
#
_symmetry.space_group_name_H-M   'P 1'
#
loop_
_entity.id
_entity.type
_entity.pdbx_description
1 polymer ?
#
loop_
_entity_poly.entity_id
_entity_poly.type
_entity_poly.pdbx_seq_one_letter_code
_entity_poly.pdbx_strand_id
1 'polypeptide(L)'
;MENDGVPNGPAAPAPTQGTPVVREQDRLMPIANVIRIMRRALPAHAKISDDAKEAIQECVSEFISFVTGEANERCRMQHRKTVNAEDIVWALNRLGFDDYVVPLSVFLHRMRDPEAGTGGAAAGDSRAVTSAPPRAAPPVIHAVPLQAQRPMYAPPAPVQVQNQMQRPV
;
A
#
# COMPACT_ATOMS: atom_id res chain seq x y z
N MET A 1 -37.28 -2.58 -70.97
CA MET A 1 -36.38 -3.45 -70.20
C MET A 1 -36.52 -3.00 -68.76
N GLU A 2 -37.60 -3.46 -68.13
CA GLU A 2 -37.85 -3.28 -66.72
C GLU A 2 -36.71 -3.96 -65.94
N ASN A 3 -36.15 -3.25 -64.95
CA ASN A 3 -35.38 -3.91 -63.91
C ASN A 3 -35.98 -3.48 -62.57
N ASP A 4 -36.82 -4.37 -62.06
CA ASP A 4 -37.48 -4.30 -60.77
C ASP A 4 -36.50 -4.05 -59.63
N GLY A 5 -36.82 -3.05 -58.82
CA GLY A 5 -36.16 -2.79 -57.55
C GLY A 5 -36.40 -3.94 -56.58
N VAL A 6 -35.34 -4.64 -56.23
CA VAL A 6 -35.33 -5.63 -55.15
C VAL A 6 -35.40 -4.88 -53.80
N PRO A 7 -36.43 -5.10 -52.96
CA PRO A 7 -36.46 -4.51 -51.62
C PRO A 7 -35.47 -5.24 -50.70
N ASN A 8 -34.61 -4.46 -50.03
CA ASN A 8 -33.78 -4.92 -48.91
C ASN A 8 -34.69 -5.50 -47.82
N GLY A 9 -34.55 -6.80 -47.54
CA GLY A 9 -35.20 -7.45 -46.40
C GLY A 9 -34.71 -6.90 -45.06
N PRO A 10 -35.47 -7.11 -43.97
CA PRO A 10 -35.12 -6.56 -42.67
C PRO A 10 -33.79 -7.15 -42.19
N ALA A 11 -32.85 -6.26 -41.85
CA ALA A 11 -31.59 -6.61 -41.21
C ALA A 11 -31.89 -7.41 -39.92
N ALA A 12 -31.29 -8.60 -39.82
CA ALA A 12 -31.33 -9.40 -38.62
C ALA A 12 -30.79 -8.59 -37.43
N PRO A 13 -31.40 -8.68 -36.23
CA PRO A 13 -30.88 -8.02 -35.05
C PRO A 13 -29.48 -8.56 -34.75
N ALA A 14 -28.53 -7.64 -34.56
CA ALA A 14 -27.17 -7.96 -34.16
C ALA A 14 -27.19 -8.82 -32.88
N PRO A 15 -26.27 -9.80 -32.74
CA PRO A 15 -26.21 -10.61 -31.54
C PRO A 15 -25.96 -9.71 -30.33
N THR A 16 -26.94 -9.69 -29.42
CA THR A 16 -26.82 -9.11 -28.08
C THR A 16 -25.58 -9.73 -27.45
N GLN A 17 -24.51 -8.94 -27.34
CA GLN A 17 -23.32 -9.36 -26.62
C GLN A 17 -23.75 -9.56 -25.18
N GLY A 18 -23.98 -10.82 -24.80
CA GLY A 18 -24.23 -11.20 -23.43
C GLY A 18 -23.08 -10.67 -22.60
N THR A 19 -23.35 -9.74 -21.69
CA THR A 19 -22.42 -9.41 -20.62
C THR A 19 -22.00 -10.73 -19.99
N PRO A 20 -20.71 -11.11 -20.03
CA PRO A 20 -20.27 -12.36 -19.44
C PRO A 20 -20.74 -12.37 -17.99
N VAL A 21 -21.44 -13.44 -17.60
CA VAL A 21 -21.87 -13.64 -16.22
C VAL A 21 -20.61 -13.91 -15.41
N VAL A 22 -19.96 -12.83 -14.97
CA VAL A 22 -18.81 -12.89 -14.06
C VAL A 22 -19.34 -13.41 -12.74
N ARG A 23 -18.84 -14.55 -12.27
CA ARG A 23 -19.26 -15.10 -10.99
C ARG A 23 -18.82 -14.15 -9.89
N GLU A 24 -19.64 -13.99 -8.86
CA GLU A 24 -19.32 -13.12 -7.74
C GLU A 24 -18.00 -13.50 -7.08
N GLN A 25 -17.72 -14.81 -6.95
CA GLN A 25 -16.43 -15.30 -6.45
C GLN A 25 -15.23 -14.86 -7.29
N ASP A 26 -15.38 -14.60 -8.59
CA ASP A 26 -14.28 -14.13 -9.45
C ASP A 26 -13.89 -12.67 -9.12
N ARG A 27 -14.74 -11.94 -8.40
CA ARG A 27 -14.51 -10.55 -7.96
C ARG A 27 -13.93 -10.46 -6.56
N LEU A 28 -13.95 -11.55 -5.80
CA LEU A 28 -13.48 -11.61 -4.42
C LEU A 28 -12.01 -12.04 -4.37
N MET A 29 -11.22 -11.38 -3.51
CA MET A 29 -9.85 -11.83 -3.23
C MET A 29 -9.87 -13.17 -2.48
N PRO A 30 -8.89 -14.06 -2.67
CA PRO A 30 -8.83 -15.31 -1.92
C PRO A 30 -8.85 -15.05 -0.40
N ILE A 31 -9.75 -15.72 0.32
CA ILE A 31 -9.98 -15.47 1.75
C ILE A 31 -8.70 -15.60 2.58
N ALA A 32 -7.80 -16.52 2.21
CA ALA A 32 -6.50 -16.70 2.85
C ALA A 32 -5.62 -15.44 2.79
N ASN A 33 -5.66 -14.70 1.68
CA ASN A 33 -4.92 -13.44 1.54
C ASN A 33 -5.49 -12.34 2.43
N VAL A 34 -6.82 -12.26 2.53
CA VAL A 34 -7.53 -11.33 3.42
C VAL A 34 -7.17 -11.63 4.88
N ILE A 35 -7.31 -12.89 5.32
CA ILE A 35 -6.99 -13.33 6.68
C ILE A 35 -5.54 -12.98 7.04
N ARG A 36 -4.58 -13.24 6.14
CA ARG A 36 -3.16 -12.94 6.37
C ARG A 36 -2.91 -11.46 6.65
N ILE A 37 -3.62 -10.56 5.98
CA ILE A 37 -3.49 -9.11 6.19
C ILE A 37 -4.18 -8.70 7.49
N MET A 38 -5.42 -9.16 7.73
CA MET A 38 -6.14 -8.90 8.97
C MET A 38 -5.32 -9.30 10.21
N ARG A 39 -4.61 -10.44 10.14
CA ARG A 39 -3.73 -10.92 11.21
C ARG A 39 -2.58 -9.98 11.57
N ARG A 40 -2.09 -9.18 10.62
CA ARG A 40 -1.00 -8.21 10.88
C ARG A 40 -1.45 -7.03 11.73
N ALA A 41 -2.75 -6.73 11.73
CA ALA A 41 -3.35 -5.64 12.51
C ALA A 41 -3.78 -6.09 13.92
N LEU A 42 -3.62 -7.38 14.26
CA LEU A 42 -4.15 -7.98 15.48
C LEU A 42 -3.04 -8.63 16.33
N PRO A 43 -3.23 -8.73 17.66
CA PRO A 43 -2.38 -9.55 18.51
C PRO A 43 -2.35 -11.02 18.06
N ALA A 44 -1.23 -11.70 18.30
CA ALA A 44 -0.99 -13.07 17.84
C ALA A 44 -2.07 -14.09 18.26
N HIS A 45 -2.67 -13.89 19.45
CA HIS A 45 -3.67 -14.80 20.04
C HIS A 45 -5.12 -14.39 19.76
N ALA A 46 -5.36 -13.28 19.05
CA ALA A 46 -6.71 -12.85 18.70
C ALA A 46 -7.42 -13.92 17.86
N LYS A 47 -8.76 -13.93 17.83
CA LYS A 47 -9.54 -14.75 16.92
C LYS A 47 -10.26 -13.84 15.93
N ILE A 48 -10.42 -14.29 14.69
CA ILE A 48 -11.18 -13.62 13.65
C ILE A 48 -12.36 -14.54 13.34
N SER A 49 -13.59 -14.06 13.55
CA SER A 49 -14.81 -14.80 13.20
C SER A 49 -14.93 -15.00 11.69
N ASP A 50 -15.76 -15.94 11.26
CA ASP A 50 -16.00 -16.18 9.84
C ASP A 50 -16.71 -14.99 9.19
N ASP A 51 -17.75 -14.44 9.84
CA ASP A 51 -18.46 -13.24 9.41
C ASP A 51 -17.54 -12.04 9.18
N ALA A 52 -16.53 -11.85 10.04
CA ALA A 52 -15.58 -10.75 9.89
C ALA A 52 -14.65 -10.95 8.69
N LYS A 53 -14.33 -12.20 8.32
CA LYS A 53 -13.51 -12.49 7.13
C LYS A 53 -14.31 -12.20 5.86
N GLU A 54 -15.58 -12.60 5.83
CA GLU A 54 -16.50 -12.37 4.71
C GLU A 54 -16.78 -10.88 4.54
N ALA A 55 -17.13 -10.17 5.62
CA ALA A 55 -17.37 -8.73 5.58
C ALA A 55 -16.16 -7.96 5.04
N ILE A 56 -14.94 -8.28 5.49
CA ILE A 56 -13.74 -7.61 4.98
C ILE A 56 -13.42 -8.02 3.55
N GLN A 57 -13.70 -9.26 3.14
CA GLN A 57 -13.52 -9.70 1.76
C GLN A 57 -14.41 -8.89 0.80
N GLU A 58 -15.68 -8.69 1.17
CA GLU A 58 -16.62 -7.84 0.43
C GLU A 58 -16.16 -6.37 0.43
N CYS A 59 -15.79 -5.84 1.60
CA CYS A 59 -15.32 -4.46 1.74
C CYS A 59 -14.09 -4.17 0.85
N VAL A 60 -13.16 -5.12 0.70
CA VAL A 60 -11.97 -4.94 -0.14
C VAL A 60 -12.36 -4.86 -1.62
N SER A 61 -13.31 -5.68 -2.07
CA SER A 61 -13.80 -5.64 -3.44
C SER A 61 -14.55 -4.34 -3.74
N GLU A 62 -15.35 -3.85 -2.77
CA GLU A 62 -15.99 -2.54 -2.86
C GLU A 62 -14.96 -1.41 -2.86
N PHE A 63 -13.96 -1.44 -1.97
CA PHE A 63 -12.89 -0.44 -1.91
C PHE A 63 -12.15 -0.30 -3.25
N ILE A 64 -11.79 -1.42 -3.88
CA ILE A 64 -11.16 -1.39 -5.21
C ILE A 64 -12.08 -0.71 -6.22
N SER A 65 -13.36 -1.08 -6.23
CA SER A 65 -14.35 -0.50 -7.16
C SER A 65 -14.58 0.99 -6.91
N PHE A 66 -14.58 1.41 -5.65
CA PHE A 66 -14.81 2.79 -5.25
C PHE A 66 -13.63 3.70 -5.62
N VAL A 67 -12.40 3.30 -5.25
CA VAL A 67 -11.18 4.06 -5.58
C VAL A 67 -10.97 4.12 -7.10
N THR A 68 -11.15 2.99 -7.79
CA THR A 68 -11.00 2.96 -9.25
C THR A 68 -12.09 3.75 -9.97
N GLY A 69 -13.31 3.81 -9.41
CA GLY A 69 -14.39 4.67 -9.88
C GLY A 69 -14.03 6.15 -9.85
N GLU A 70 -13.58 6.66 -8.70
CA GLU A 70 -13.17 8.07 -8.54
C GLU A 70 -11.95 8.42 -9.41
N ALA A 71 -10.96 7.53 -9.49
CA ALA A 71 -9.80 7.74 -10.35
C ALA A 71 -10.18 7.76 -11.84
N ASN A 72 -11.10 6.89 -12.25
CA ASN A 72 -11.62 6.88 -13.61
C ASN A 72 -12.40 8.15 -13.94
N GLU A 73 -13.18 8.67 -12.98
CA GLU A 73 -13.86 9.97 -13.15
C GLU A 73 -12.84 11.09 -13.38
N ARG A 74 -11.79 11.18 -12.55
CA ARG A 74 -10.70 12.15 -12.73
C ARG A 74 -10.00 12.03 -14.08
N CYS A 75 -9.70 10.82 -14.50
CA CYS A 75 -9.10 10.52 -15.80
C CYS A 75 -9.97 11.05 -16.95
N ARG A 76 -11.29 10.77 -16.90
CA ARG A 76 -12.25 11.22 -17.90
C ARG A 76 -12.43 12.73 -17.92
N MET A 77 -12.44 13.38 -16.75
CA MET A 77 -12.48 14.85 -16.63
C MET A 77 -11.26 15.52 -17.29
N GLN A 78 -10.12 14.82 -17.34
CA GLN A 78 -8.91 15.28 -18.04
C GLN A 78 -8.86 14.84 -19.52
N HIS A 79 -9.98 14.36 -20.09
CA HIS A 79 -10.08 13.87 -21.47
C HIS A 79 -9.11 12.71 -21.79
N ARG A 80 -8.69 11.94 -20.79
CA ARG A 80 -7.86 10.74 -20.96
C ARG A 80 -8.73 9.49 -20.99
N LYS A 81 -8.26 8.48 -21.74
CA LYS A 81 -8.89 7.14 -21.82
C LYS A 81 -8.20 6.10 -20.92
N THR A 82 -7.01 6.41 -20.44
CA THR A 82 -6.18 5.52 -19.62
C THR A 82 -5.95 6.17 -18.27
N VAL A 83 -6.37 5.46 -17.22
CA VAL A 83 -6.13 5.84 -15.83
C VAL A 83 -4.63 5.72 -15.54
N ASN A 84 -4.05 6.78 -15.00
CA ASN A 84 -2.65 6.82 -14.60
C ASN A 84 -2.54 6.68 -13.06
N ALA A 85 -1.33 6.39 -12.58
CA ALA A 85 -1.10 6.28 -11.13
C ALA A 85 -1.39 7.59 -10.37
N GLU A 86 -1.20 8.75 -11.02
CA GLU A 86 -1.53 10.06 -10.47
C GLU A 86 -3.04 10.23 -10.20
N ASP A 87 -3.91 9.58 -10.99
CA ASP A 87 -5.36 9.59 -10.75
C ASP A 87 -5.72 8.81 -9.49
N ILE A 88 -5.00 7.71 -9.23
CA ILE A 88 -5.19 6.90 -8.02
C ILE A 88 -4.80 7.69 -6.78
N VAL A 89 -3.64 8.36 -6.80
CA VAL A 89 -3.18 9.19 -5.68
C VAL A 89 -4.16 10.33 -5.42
N TRP A 90 -4.68 10.96 -6.47
CA TRP A 90 -5.71 12.00 -6.34
C TRP A 90 -7.01 11.45 -5.74
N ALA A 91 -7.49 10.29 -6.20
CA ALA A 91 -8.70 9.67 -5.70
C ALA A 91 -8.60 9.33 -4.21
N LEU A 92 -7.46 8.76 -3.78
CA LEU A 92 -7.23 8.46 -2.36
C LEU A 92 -7.27 9.71 -1.48
N ASN A 93 -6.64 10.81 -1.91
CA ASN A 93 -6.71 12.09 -1.19
C ASN A 93 -8.16 12.62 -1.13
N ARG A 94 -8.90 12.58 -2.24
CA ARG A 94 -10.28 13.05 -2.29
C ARG A 94 -11.22 12.25 -1.38
N LEU A 95 -10.95 10.95 -1.24
CA LEU A 95 -11.72 10.03 -0.40
C LEU A 95 -11.32 10.08 1.08
N GLY A 96 -10.34 10.91 1.47
CA GLY A 96 -9.89 11.05 2.86
C GLY A 96 -8.86 10.01 3.30
N PHE A 97 -8.20 9.32 2.35
CA PHE A 97 -7.09 8.41 2.59
C PHE A 97 -5.73 9.13 2.46
N ASP A 98 -5.63 10.32 3.04
CA ASP A 98 -4.50 11.23 2.84
C ASP A 98 -3.15 10.65 3.32
N ASP A 99 -3.19 9.77 4.34
CA ASP A 99 -2.02 9.04 4.86
C ASP A 99 -1.31 8.18 3.80
N TYR A 100 -2.00 7.83 2.71
CA TYR A 100 -1.44 7.06 1.60
C TYR A 100 -0.79 7.93 0.51
N VAL A 101 -1.08 9.23 0.48
CA VAL A 101 -0.66 10.13 -0.62
C VAL A 101 0.86 10.24 -0.67
N VAL A 102 1.49 10.62 0.45
CA VAL A 102 2.94 10.84 0.51
C VAL A 102 3.73 9.55 0.20
N PRO A 103 3.44 8.40 0.84
CA PRO A 103 4.15 7.16 0.54
C PRO A 103 4.02 6.75 -0.94
N LEU A 104 2.83 6.90 -1.53
CA LEU A 104 2.60 6.55 -2.93
C LEU A 104 3.31 7.51 -3.87
N SER A 105 3.32 8.81 -3.61
CA SER A 105 4.07 9.77 -4.43
C SER A 105 5.57 9.47 -4.45
N VAL A 106 6.16 9.12 -3.30
CA VAL A 106 7.57 8.71 -3.22
C VAL A 106 7.82 7.43 -4.02
N PHE A 107 6.94 6.44 -3.89
CA PHE A 107 7.03 5.19 -4.64
C PHE A 107 6.96 5.42 -6.16
N LEU A 108 6.02 6.25 -6.64
CA LEU A 108 5.87 6.57 -8.05
C LEU A 108 7.08 7.32 -8.62
N HIS A 109 7.68 8.21 -7.85
CA HIS A 109 8.90 8.90 -8.26
C HIS A 109 10.05 7.91 -8.46
N ARG A 110 10.28 7.01 -7.49
CA ARG A 110 11.31 5.96 -7.60
C ARG A 110 11.08 5.00 -8.76
N MET A 111 9.83 4.67 -9.09
CA MET A 111 9.53 3.80 -10.24
C MET A 111 9.82 4.44 -11.60
N ARG A 112 9.84 5.77 -11.67
CA ARG A 112 10.18 6.51 -12.90
C ARG A 112 11.69 6.69 -13.09
N ASP A 113 12.49 6.52 -12.03
CA ASP A 113 13.95 6.54 -12.13
C ASP A 113 14.43 5.24 -12.81
N PRO A 114 15.06 5.32 -13.99
CA PRO A 114 15.49 4.13 -14.75
C PRO A 114 16.55 3.29 -14.02
N GLU A 115 17.26 3.88 -13.05
CA GLU A 115 18.29 3.24 -12.23
C GLU A 115 17.71 2.43 -11.04
N ALA A 116 16.41 2.56 -10.73
CA ALA A 116 15.77 1.88 -9.60
C ALA A 116 15.33 0.43 -9.90
N GLY A 117 15.43 0.00 -11.17
CA GLY A 117 14.92 -1.29 -11.65
C GLY A 117 15.65 -2.54 -11.13
N THR A 118 16.75 -2.40 -10.38
CA THR A 118 17.60 -3.54 -9.98
C THR A 118 17.56 -3.89 -8.48
N GLY A 119 16.88 -3.10 -7.63
CA GLY A 119 16.98 -3.23 -6.16
C GLY A 119 15.84 -3.95 -5.43
N GLY A 120 14.76 -4.33 -6.10
CA GLY A 120 13.50 -4.71 -5.42
C GLY A 120 13.12 -6.19 -5.36
N ALA A 121 13.84 -7.09 -6.03
CA ALA A 121 13.41 -8.48 -6.26
C ALA A 121 14.06 -9.53 -5.34
N ALA A 122 14.60 -9.15 -4.17
CA ALA A 122 15.24 -10.09 -3.24
C ALA A 122 14.72 -9.94 -1.80
N ALA A 123 13.42 -10.18 -1.61
CA ALA A 123 12.88 -10.52 -0.28
C ALA A 123 11.74 -11.54 -0.43
N GLY A 124 11.97 -12.57 -1.25
CA GLY A 124 11.19 -13.80 -1.20
C GLY A 124 11.79 -14.70 -0.12
N ASP A 125 11.09 -14.83 1.01
CA ASP A 125 11.38 -15.81 2.07
C ASP A 125 11.14 -17.23 1.52
N SER A 126 12.13 -17.77 0.81
CA SER A 126 12.22 -19.21 0.56
C SER A 126 12.80 -19.87 1.80
N ARG A 127 11.93 -20.27 2.75
CA ARG A 127 12.28 -21.24 3.78
C ARG A 127 12.44 -22.63 3.15
N ALA A 128 13.59 -22.84 2.51
CA ALA A 128 14.12 -24.15 2.23
C ALA A 128 14.67 -24.72 3.56
N VAL A 129 14.13 -25.87 3.97
CA VAL A 129 14.65 -26.66 5.08
C VAL A 129 16.00 -27.22 4.65
N THR A 130 17.11 -26.74 5.22
CA THR A 130 18.38 -27.49 5.23
C THR A 130 19.13 -27.23 6.54
N SER A 131 19.58 -28.34 7.11
CA SER A 131 20.51 -28.57 8.22
C SER A 131 21.36 -27.41 8.76
N ALA A 132 21.36 -27.30 10.09
CA ALA A 132 22.22 -26.43 10.89
C ALA A 132 23.73 -26.54 10.57
N PRO A 133 24.48 -25.42 10.55
CA PRO A 133 25.95 -25.43 10.46
C PRO A 133 26.59 -25.67 11.85
N PRO A 134 27.85 -26.16 11.90
CA PRO A 134 28.52 -26.52 13.15
C PRO A 134 28.93 -25.29 13.96
N ARG A 135 28.78 -25.41 15.28
CA ARG A 135 29.05 -24.40 16.30
C ARG A 135 30.55 -24.04 16.34
N ALA A 136 30.91 -22.85 15.86
CA ALA A 136 32.22 -22.25 16.13
C ALA A 136 32.28 -21.74 17.58
N ALA A 137 33.40 -22.00 18.26
CA ALA A 137 33.67 -21.57 19.63
C ALA A 137 33.74 -20.02 19.74
N PRO A 138 33.34 -19.43 20.88
CA PRO A 138 33.42 -17.97 21.06
C PRO A 138 34.87 -17.50 21.23
N PRO A 139 35.22 -16.28 20.76
CA PRO A 139 36.53 -15.70 20.98
C PRO A 139 36.71 -15.29 22.46
N VAL A 140 37.89 -15.56 23.01
CA VAL A 140 38.31 -15.14 24.35
C VAL A 140 38.45 -13.61 24.35
N ILE A 141 37.64 -12.93 25.15
CA ILE A 141 37.72 -11.48 25.34
C ILE A 141 38.90 -11.18 26.26
N HIS A 142 39.97 -10.61 25.71
CA HIS A 142 41.03 -9.98 26.51
C HIS A 142 40.44 -8.75 27.19
N ALA A 143 40.40 -8.77 28.53
CA ALA A 143 40.00 -7.65 29.35
C ALA A 143 40.94 -6.45 29.15
N VAL A 144 40.41 -5.34 28.63
CA VAL A 144 41.08 -4.04 28.64
C VAL A 144 40.83 -3.40 30.01
N PRO A 145 41.87 -2.95 30.74
CA PRO A 145 41.70 -2.34 32.05
C PRO A 145 40.90 -1.03 31.98
N LEU A 146 39.95 -0.93 32.90
CA LEU A 146 39.03 0.18 33.14
C LEU A 146 39.77 1.39 33.73
N GLN A 147 40.58 2.10 32.95
CA GLN A 147 41.15 3.38 33.37
C GLN A 147 41.51 4.21 32.13
N ALA A 148 40.57 5.07 31.72
CA ALA A 148 40.73 6.29 30.90
C ALA A 148 39.66 6.40 29.80
N GLN A 149 38.40 6.60 30.18
CA GLN A 149 37.45 7.32 29.33
C GLN A 149 36.82 8.42 30.19
N ARG A 150 37.33 9.63 30.02
CA ARG A 150 36.73 10.85 30.54
C ARG A 150 35.36 11.02 29.86
N PRO A 151 34.26 11.29 30.58
CA PRO A 151 33.02 11.66 29.93
C PRO A 151 33.17 13.04 29.28
N MET A 152 33.18 13.04 27.95
CA MET A 152 32.94 14.21 27.10
C MET A 152 31.45 14.55 27.18
N TYR A 153 31.03 15.22 28.26
CA TYR A 153 29.83 16.06 28.29
C TYR A 153 29.84 16.90 29.57
N ALA A 154 29.95 18.23 29.42
CA ALA A 154 29.71 19.17 30.50
C ALA A 154 28.22 19.57 30.51
N PRO A 155 27.51 19.52 31.64
CA PRO A 155 26.13 20.00 31.72
C PRO A 155 26.08 21.54 31.61
N PRO A 156 25.05 22.12 30.98
CA PRO A 156 24.90 23.57 30.87
C PRO A 156 24.57 24.20 32.23
N ALA A 157 25.12 25.40 32.47
CA ALA A 157 24.92 26.15 33.72
C ALA A 157 23.45 26.58 33.92
N PRO A 158 22.96 26.63 35.18
CA PRO A 158 21.61 27.09 35.46
C PRO A 158 21.48 28.60 35.21
N VAL A 159 20.40 28.99 34.54
CA VAL A 159 20.01 30.38 34.30
C VAL A 159 19.61 31.01 35.63
N GLN A 160 20.37 32.03 36.07
CA GLN A 160 19.94 32.87 37.19
C GLN A 160 18.85 33.82 36.72
N VAL A 161 17.61 33.59 37.18
CA VAL A 161 16.55 34.60 37.14
C VAL A 161 16.91 35.69 38.15
N GLN A 162 17.50 36.78 37.66
CA GLN A 162 17.67 38.00 38.43
C GLN A 162 16.29 38.65 38.58
N ASN A 163 15.63 38.35 39.70
CA ASN A 163 14.37 38.97 40.08
C ASN A 163 14.64 40.41 40.56
N GLN A 164 14.86 41.34 39.62
CA GLN A 164 14.88 42.78 39.90
C GLN A 164 13.45 43.32 39.94
N MET A 165 12.75 43.00 41.03
CA MET A 165 11.54 43.72 41.42
C MET A 165 11.60 43.95 42.92
N GLN A 166 12.19 45.08 43.33
CA GLN A 166 11.66 45.92 44.41
C GLN A 166 12.56 47.16 44.58
N ARG A 167 12.11 48.32 44.09
CA ARG A 167 12.12 49.54 44.90
C ARG A 167 10.74 50.16 44.78
N PRO A 168 10.09 50.42 45.92
CA PRO A 168 9.46 51.70 46.06
C PRO A 168 9.79 52.38 47.39
N VAL A 169 9.67 53.71 47.31
CA VAL A 169 9.74 54.80 48.31
C VAL A 169 11.10 55.07 48.96
#